data_AF-A0A3P1Y667-F1
#
_entry.id   AF-A0A3P1Y667-F1
#
_cell.length_a   1.000
_cell.length_b   1.000
_cell.length_c   1.000
_cell.angle_alpha   90.00
_cell.angle_beta   90.00
_cell.angle_gamma   90.00
#
_symmetry.space_group_name_H-M   'P 1'
#
loop_
_entity.id
_entity.type
_entity.pdbx_description
1 polymer ?
#
loop_
_entity_poly.entity_id
_entity_poly.type
_entity_poly.pdbx_seq_one_letter_code
_entity_poly.pdbx_strand_id
1 'polypeptide(L)'
;FDQSVEESLSKFTLGCKGYYTPTGSALMAAVDLLLDSQFDRKIIFLITDGYPNKSEFTIGEVMEKAKCNGIEIVGVGIKTDEIIGFETDTFVTVDDTSLLSIEVSKLVHQILS
;
A
#
# COMPACT_ATOMS: atom_id res chain seq x y z
N PHE A 1 -3.93 -19.99 1.65
CA PHE A 1 -3.04 -19.18 2.51
C PHE A 1 -2.92 -19.96 3.81
N ASP A 2 -1.87 -20.76 3.96
CA ASP A 2 -1.75 -21.74 5.06
C ASP A 2 -0.69 -21.32 6.10
N GLN A 3 -0.31 -20.04 6.11
CA GLN A 3 0.70 -19.50 7.03
C GLN A 3 0.05 -18.78 8.20
N SER A 4 0.66 -18.91 9.38
CA SER A 4 0.22 -18.17 10.56
C SER A 4 0.58 -16.68 10.46
N VAL A 5 -0.05 -15.86 11.32
CA VAL A 5 0.28 -14.44 11.45
C VAL A 5 1.73 -14.26 11.89
N GLU A 6 2.25 -15.09 12.81
CA GLU A 6 3.66 -15.06 13.21
C GLU A 6 4.61 -15.41 12.05
N GLU A 7 4.29 -16.41 11.23
CA GLU A 7 5.10 -16.79 10.07
C GLU A 7 5.13 -15.67 9.02
N SER A 8 4.03 -14.94 8.86
CA SER A 8 3.94 -13.76 7.99
C SER A 8 4.73 -12.58 8.55
N LEU A 9 4.65 -12.30 9.86
CA LEU A 9 5.41 -11.25 10.56
C LEU A 9 6.93 -11.44 10.44
N SER A 10 7.42 -12.68 10.45
CA SER A 10 8.85 -12.98 10.29
C SER A 10 9.43 -12.50 8.95
N LYS A 11 8.58 -12.35 7.93
CA LYS A 11 8.96 -11.79 6.62
C LYS A 11 8.98 -10.26 6.63
N PHE A 12 8.16 -9.61 7.47
CA PHE A 12 8.17 -8.16 7.69
C PHE A 12 9.38 -7.69 8.51
N THR A 13 10.05 -8.57 9.26
CA THR A 13 11.29 -8.24 9.97
C THR A 13 12.50 -7.96 9.05
N LEU A 14 12.34 -8.03 7.72
CA LEU A 14 13.31 -7.47 6.78
C LEU A 14 13.17 -5.93 6.74
N GLY A 15 13.45 -5.29 7.87
CA GLY A 15 13.71 -3.85 7.94
C GLY A 15 15.05 -3.54 7.29
N CYS A 16 15.12 -3.64 5.96
CA CYS A 16 16.26 -3.14 5.23
C CYS A 16 16.20 -1.62 5.29
N LYS A 17 16.97 -1.00 6.18
CA LYS A 17 17.22 0.45 6.15
C LYS A 17 18.01 0.76 4.88
N GLY A 18 17.31 0.87 3.76
CA GLY A 18 17.85 1.33 2.50
C GLY A 18 17.93 2.85 2.46
N TYR A 19 18.75 3.38 1.54
CA TYR A 19 18.69 4.80 1.17
C TYR A 19 17.48 5.12 0.28
N TYR A 20 16.71 4.09 -0.11
CA TYR A 20 15.69 4.19 -1.14
C TYR A 20 14.38 3.51 -0.74
N THR A 21 13.27 4.02 -1.25
CA THR A 21 11.91 3.55 -1.07
C THR A 21 11.32 3.23 -2.45
N PRO A 22 11.55 2.02 -3.00
CA PRO A 22 11.12 1.65 -4.35
C PRO A 22 9.62 1.31 -4.41
N THR A 23 8.77 2.27 -4.04
CA THR A 23 7.31 2.09 -3.87
C THR A 23 6.62 1.54 -5.12
N GLY A 24 6.98 2.01 -6.32
CA GLY A 24 6.35 1.52 -7.55
C GLY A 24 6.61 0.04 -7.79
N SER A 25 7.86 -0.41 -7.59
CA SER A 25 8.21 -1.83 -7.68
C SER A 25 7.54 -2.68 -6.60
N ALA A 26 7.44 -2.17 -5.37
CA ALA A 26 6.74 -2.86 -4.29
C ALA A 26 5.24 -3.03 -4.57
N LEU A 27 4.58 -1.96 -5.05
CA LEU A 27 3.18 -2.02 -5.44
C LEU A 27 2.96 -2.95 -6.62
N MET A 28 3.82 -2.94 -7.64
CA MET A 28 3.71 -3.84 -8.79
C MET A 28 3.75 -5.32 -8.35
N ALA A 29 4.70 -5.67 -7.48
CA ALA A 29 4.80 -7.01 -6.93
C ALA A 29 3.54 -7.42 -6.14
N ALA A 30 2.93 -6.48 -5.40
CA ALA A 30 1.67 -6.73 -4.69
C ALA A 30 0.48 -6.90 -5.65
N VAL A 31 0.42 -6.10 -6.73
CA VAL A 31 -0.57 -6.26 -7.80
C VAL A 31 -0.45 -7.65 -8.42
N ASP A 32 0.76 -8.05 -8.84
CA ASP A 32 1.00 -9.36 -9.47
C ASP A 32 0.61 -10.52 -8.53
N LEU A 33 0.94 -10.42 -7.23
CA LEU A 33 0.52 -11.40 -6.23
C LEU A 33 -1.01 -11.53 -6.13
N LEU A 34 -1.73 -10.42 -6.20
CA LEU A 34 -3.19 -10.41 -6.10
C LEU A 34 -3.87 -10.86 -7.39
N LEU A 35 -3.26 -10.65 -8.57
CA LEU A 35 -3.77 -11.15 -9.85
C LEU A 35 -3.92 -12.68 -9.84
N ASP A 36 -2.97 -13.38 -9.24
CA ASP A 36 -2.97 -14.85 -9.13
C ASP A 36 -3.99 -15.40 -8.12
N SER A 37 -4.62 -14.53 -7.33
CA SER A 37 -5.60 -14.93 -6.30
C SER A 37 -7.04 -15.05 -6.85
N GLN A 38 -7.81 -16.00 -6.29
CA GLN A 38 -9.19 -16.28 -6.68
C GLN A 38 -10.24 -15.40 -5.96
N PHE A 39 -9.82 -14.37 -5.23
CA PHE A 39 -10.73 -13.52 -4.47
C PHE A 39 -11.38 -12.46 -5.35
N ASP A 40 -12.68 -12.23 -5.18
CA ASP A 40 -13.42 -11.24 -5.97
C ASP A 40 -13.00 -9.80 -5.66
N ARG A 41 -12.72 -9.51 -4.38
CA ARG A 41 -12.31 -8.17 -3.93
C ARG A 41 -10.86 -8.18 -3.45
N LYS A 42 -10.06 -7.26 -4.00
CA LYS A 42 -8.60 -7.19 -3.79
C LYS A 42 -8.23 -5.76 -3.43
N ILE A 43 -7.61 -5.57 -2.26
CA ILE A 43 -7.26 -4.24 -1.73
C ILE A 43 -5.80 -4.25 -1.29
N ILE A 44 -5.04 -3.21 -1.64
CA ILE A 44 -3.67 -2.97 -1.18
C ILE A 44 -3.66 -1.69 -0.33
N PHE A 45 -3.12 -1.79 0.88
CA PHE A 45 -2.80 -0.62 1.70
C PHE A 45 -1.30 -0.30 1.57
N LEU A 46 -0.98 0.91 1.11
CA LEU A 46 0.38 1.44 1.13
C LEU A 46 0.55 2.33 2.36
N ILE A 47 1.49 2.00 3.23
CA ILE A 47 1.86 2.85 4.38
C ILE A 47 3.27 3.39 4.12
N THR A 48 3.41 4.72 4.03
CA THR A 48 4.66 5.36 3.58
C THR A 48 4.83 6.77 4.15
N ASP A 49 6.03 7.32 4.12
CA ASP A 49 6.31 8.73 4.40
C ASP A 49 6.08 9.66 3.18
N GLY A 50 5.65 9.10 2.04
CA GLY A 50 5.19 9.86 0.88
C GLY A 50 6.25 10.13 -0.19
N TYR A 51 7.52 9.77 0.05
CA TYR A 51 8.65 10.09 -0.84
C TYR A 51 9.26 8.84 -1.50
N PRO A 52 8.61 8.28 -2.52
CA PRO A 52 9.16 7.17 -3.30
C PRO A 52 10.43 7.59 -4.05
N ASN A 53 11.38 6.68 -4.21
CA ASN A 53 12.55 6.90 -5.03
C ASN A 53 13.09 5.57 -5.62
N LYS A 54 13.85 5.67 -6.72
CA LYS A 54 14.48 4.52 -7.43
C LYS A 54 13.57 3.30 -7.61
N SER A 55 12.42 3.49 -8.26
CA SER A 55 11.53 2.40 -8.66
C SER A 55 11.71 2.09 -10.15
N GLU A 56 11.52 0.82 -10.54
CA GLU A 56 11.47 0.40 -11.95
C GLU A 56 10.16 0.86 -12.61
N PHE A 57 9.08 0.93 -11.83
CA PHE A 57 7.75 1.37 -12.25
C PHE A 57 7.40 2.70 -11.59
N THR A 58 6.69 3.56 -12.30
CA THR A 58 6.05 4.74 -11.71
C THR A 58 4.79 4.32 -10.95
N ILE A 59 4.40 5.09 -9.93
CA ILE A 59 3.16 4.80 -9.19
C ILE A 59 1.94 4.89 -10.10
N GLY A 60 1.89 5.85 -11.03
CA GLY A 60 0.78 5.98 -11.99
C GLY A 60 0.58 4.74 -12.86
N GLU A 61 1.66 4.14 -13.38
CA GLU A 61 1.59 2.88 -14.14
C GLU A 61 1.00 1.74 -13.31
N VAL A 62 1.38 1.67 -12.03
CA VAL A 62 0.88 0.62 -11.13
C VAL A 62 -0.59 0.84 -10.78
N MET A 63 -0.99 2.09 -10.49
CA MET A 63 -2.38 2.45 -10.21
C MET A 63 -3.29 2.11 -11.39
N GLU A 64 -2.87 2.40 -12.62
CA GLU A 64 -3.65 2.08 -13.82
C GLU A 64 -3.77 0.56 -14.03
N LYS A 65 -2.68 -0.19 -13.83
CA LYS A 65 -2.72 -1.66 -13.90
C LYS A 65 -3.65 -2.25 -12.84
N ALA A 66 -3.58 -1.76 -11.61
CA ALA A 66 -4.42 -2.21 -10.51
C ALA A 66 -5.91 -1.95 -10.81
N LYS A 67 -6.24 -0.73 -11.23
CA LYS A 67 -7.59 -0.32 -11.62
C LYS A 67 -8.16 -1.18 -12.75
N CYS A 68 -7.39 -1.43 -13.80
CA CYS A 68 -7.79 -2.30 -14.92
C CYS A 68 -8.12 -3.74 -14.49
N ASN A 69 -7.60 -4.18 -13.35
CA ASN A 69 -7.79 -5.54 -12.83
C ASN A 69 -8.69 -5.59 -11.59
N GLY A 70 -9.41 -4.50 -11.28
CA GLY A 70 -10.33 -4.45 -10.13
C GLY A 70 -9.62 -4.53 -8.78
N ILE A 71 -8.35 -4.12 -8.70
CA ILE A 71 -7.57 -4.05 -7.47
C ILE A 71 -7.60 -2.61 -6.97
N GLU A 72 -8.09 -2.41 -5.75
CA GLU A 72 -8.12 -1.11 -5.08
C GLU A 72 -6.78 -0.86 -4.37
N ILE A 73 -6.16 0.30 -4.57
CA ILE A 73 -4.95 0.71 -3.86
C ILE A 73 -5.27 1.96 -3.05
N VAL A 74 -4.94 1.94 -1.77
CA VAL A 74 -5.14 3.09 -0.89
C VAL A 74 -3.89 3.41 -0.09
N GLY A 75 -3.54 4.70 -0.05
CA GLY A 75 -2.37 5.21 0.66
C GLY A 75 -2.66 5.67 2.09
N VAL A 76 -1.67 5.50 2.96
CA VAL A 76 -1.63 6.05 4.32
C VAL A 76 -0.26 6.73 4.50
N GLY A 77 -0.26 8.06 4.43
CA GLY A 77 0.93 8.89 4.57
C GLY A 77 1.24 9.16 6.04
N ILE A 78 2.45 8.85 6.50
CA ILE A 78 2.90 9.12 7.87
C ILE A 78 3.75 10.39 7.88
N LYS A 79 3.33 11.40 8.66
CA LYS A 79 4.05 12.67 8.81
C LYS A 79 4.36 13.36 7.47
N THR A 80 3.41 13.26 6.55
CA THR A 80 3.48 13.88 5.22
C THR A 80 2.12 14.43 4.85
N ASP A 81 2.10 15.50 4.06
CA ASP A 81 0.89 16.08 3.48
C ASP A 81 0.55 15.46 2.12
N GLU A 82 1.48 14.71 1.52
CA GLU A 82 1.33 14.12 0.20
C GLU A 82 1.97 12.74 0.09
N ILE A 83 1.42 11.90 -0.79
CA ILE A 83 2.09 10.71 -1.31
C ILE A 83 2.31 10.94 -2.80
N ILE A 84 3.57 11.10 -3.23
CA ILE A 84 3.89 11.40 -4.62
C ILE A 84 3.32 10.31 -5.53
N GLY A 85 2.52 10.71 -6.52
CA GLY A 85 1.90 9.81 -7.50
C GLY A 85 0.51 9.28 -7.10
N PHE A 86 -0.01 9.65 -5.92
CA PHE A 86 -1.40 9.39 -5.53
C PHE A 86 -2.27 10.62 -5.76
N GLU A 87 -3.54 10.40 -6.12
CA GLU A 87 -4.57 11.44 -6.15
C GLU A 87 -5.07 11.73 -4.73
N THR A 88 -5.48 12.97 -4.44
CA THR A 88 -5.82 13.43 -3.08
C THR A 88 -6.95 12.67 -2.40
N ASP A 89 -7.80 11.99 -3.16
CA ASP A 89 -8.91 11.16 -2.68
C ASP A 89 -8.53 9.66 -2.55
N THR A 90 -7.31 9.28 -2.91
CA THR A 90 -6.80 7.90 -2.86
C THR A 90 -5.86 7.63 -1.68
N PHE A 91 -5.68 8.61 -0.77
CA PHE A 91 -4.91 8.43 0.44
C PHE A 91 -5.43 9.25 1.63
N VAL A 92 -5.02 8.84 2.82
CA VAL A 92 -5.19 9.60 4.07
C VAL A 92 -3.82 9.88 4.68
N THR A 93 -3.71 10.91 5.52
CA THR A 93 -2.48 11.24 6.23
C THR A 93 -2.67 11.08 7.74
N VAL A 94 -1.58 10.69 8.42
CA VAL A 94 -1.52 10.54 9.88
C VAL A 94 -0.26 11.20 10.41
N ASP A 95 -0.42 12.00 11.46
CA ASP A 95 0.72 12.68 12.11
C ASP A 95 1.53 11.75 13.02
N ASP A 96 0.88 10.71 13.55
CA ASP A 96 1.47 9.79 14.51
C ASP A 96 0.98 8.36 14.31
N THR A 97 1.87 7.39 14.56
CA THR A 97 1.56 5.97 14.38
C THR A 97 0.50 5.45 15.35
N SER A 98 0.26 6.13 16.48
CA SER A 98 -0.85 5.83 17.39
C SER A 98 -2.22 6.02 16.72
N LEU A 99 -2.32 6.92 15.73
CA LEU A 99 -3.55 7.20 15.00
C LEU A 99 -3.79 6.22 13.85
N LEU A 100 -2.75 5.46 13.44
CA LEU A 100 -2.80 4.57 12.30
C LEU A 100 -3.94 3.55 12.40
N SER A 101 -4.13 2.94 13.57
CA SER A 101 -5.20 1.94 13.79
C SER A 101 -6.60 2.52 13.58
N ILE A 102 -6.81 3.76 14.01
CA ILE A 102 -8.09 4.48 13.91
C ILE A 102 -8.35 4.85 12.45
N GLU A 103 -7.36 5.45 11.78
CA GLU A 103 -7.54 5.92 10.40
C GLU A 103 -7.63 4.77 9.39
N VAL A 104 -6.83 3.71 9.55
CA VAL A 104 -6.97 2.49 8.74
C VAL A 104 -8.35 1.85 8.96
N SER A 105 -8.86 1.83 10.20
CA SER A 105 -10.20 1.29 10.47
C SER A 105 -11.30 2.10 9.79
N LYS A 106 -11.25 3.44 9.83
CA LYS A 106 -12.20 4.30 9.11
C LYS A 106 -12.13 4.08 7.60
N LEU A 107 -10.91 3.98 7.07
CA LEU A 107 -10.67 3.77 5.65
C LEU A 107 -11.24 2.43 5.18
N VAL A 108 -11.00 1.36 5.95
CA VAL A 108 -11.64 0.05 5.70
C VAL A 108 -13.15 0.17 5.70
N HIS A 109 -13.75 0.89 6.65
CA HIS A 109 -15.20 1.10 6.66
C HIS A 109 -15.70 1.86 5.42
N GLN A 110 -15.01 2.91 4.97
CA GLN A 110 -15.38 3.64 3.76
C GLN A 110 -15.33 2.76 2.51
N ILE A 111 -14.30 1.92 2.39
CA ILE A 111 -14.13 1.00 1.27
C ILE A 111 -15.20 -0.10 1.32
N LEU A 112 -15.55 -0.61 2.49
CA LEU A 112 -16.53 -1.70 2.65
C LEU A 112 -18.01 -1.25 2.62
N SER A 113 -18.28 0.06 2.69
CA SER A 113 -19.64 0.64 2.64
C SER A 113 -20.16 0.69 1.21
#